data_AF-A0A9P7WXY8-F1
#
_entry.id   AF-A0A9P7WXY8-F1
#
_cell.length_a   1.000
_cell.length_b   1.000
_cell.length_c   1.000
_cell.angle_alpha   90.00
_cell.angle_beta   90.00
_cell.angle_gamma   90.00
#
_symmetry.space_group_name_H-M   'P 1'
#
loop_
_entity.id
_entity.type
_entity.pdbx_description
1 polymer ?
#
loop_
_entity_poly.entity_id
_entity_poly.type
_entity_poly.pdbx_seq_one_letter_code
_entity_poly.pdbx_strand_id
1 'polypeptide(L)'
;MLLYALGIVWAFAGLVLAQLTLDPLDDVLQCEPTIFSWRGGWPPYDAYIVPGAQLTAAPMLSGTTNSTQFLFHIAIPAGTQITFVVKDESGEVATSRAGYTQSALKSPLY
;
A
#
# COMPACT_ATOMS: atom_id res chain seq x y z
N MET A 1 -51.04 -34.61 -15.09
CA MET A 1 -49.71 -34.93 -14.53
C MET A 1 -48.82 -33.72 -14.80
N LEU A 2 -48.85 -32.73 -13.90
CA LEU A 2 -48.08 -31.48 -14.01
C LEU A 2 -46.64 -31.75 -13.52
N LEU A 3 -45.65 -31.57 -14.40
CA LEU A 3 -44.23 -31.69 -14.05
C LEU A 3 -43.66 -30.28 -13.82
N TYR A 4 -43.16 -30.04 -12.60
CA TYR A 4 -42.59 -28.78 -12.17
C TYR A 4 -41.18 -28.60 -12.75
N ALA A 5 -40.96 -27.49 -13.44
CA ALA A 5 -39.65 -27.05 -13.90
C ALA A 5 -38.78 -26.64 -12.69
N LEU A 6 -37.84 -27.50 -12.29
CA LEU A 6 -36.82 -27.16 -11.32
C LEU A 6 -35.64 -26.49 -12.06
N GLY A 7 -35.73 -25.16 -12.21
CA GLY A 7 -34.60 -24.34 -12.61
C GLY A 7 -33.65 -24.17 -11.43
N ILE A 8 -32.45 -24.76 -11.52
CA ILE A 8 -31.37 -24.53 -10.57
C ILE A 8 -30.73 -23.19 -10.92
N VAL A 9 -31.03 -22.15 -10.15
CA VAL A 9 -30.30 -20.88 -10.21
C VAL A 9 -29.06 -21.04 -9.34
N TRP A 10 -27.90 -21.15 -9.98
CA TRP A 10 -26.62 -21.06 -9.27
C TRP A 10 -26.44 -19.63 -8.77
N ALA A 11 -26.50 -19.44 -7.47
CA ALA A 11 -26.09 -18.19 -6.85
C ALA A 11 -24.55 -18.10 -6.95
N PHE A 12 -24.06 -17.38 -7.96
CA PHE A 12 -22.69 -16.89 -7.94
C PHE A 12 -22.61 -15.83 -6.84
N ALA A 13 -22.10 -16.21 -5.67
CA ALA A 13 -21.66 -15.26 -4.67
C ALA A 13 -20.45 -14.52 -5.28
N GLY A 14 -20.69 -13.30 -5.77
CA GLY A 14 -19.61 -12.46 -6.29
C GLY A 14 -18.58 -12.23 -5.19
N LEU A 15 -17.35 -12.70 -5.42
CA LEU A 15 -16.22 -12.37 -4.58
C LEU A 15 -15.97 -10.87 -4.77
N VAL A 16 -16.38 -10.06 -3.80
CA VAL A 16 -15.93 -8.67 -3.72
C VAL A 16 -14.46 -8.73 -3.36
N LEU A 17 -13.58 -8.64 -4.37
CA LEU A 17 -12.16 -8.37 -4.14
C LEU A 17 -12.10 -7.01 -3.45
N ALA A 18 -11.67 -7.00 -2.19
CA ALA A 18 -11.39 -5.76 -1.49
C ALA A 18 -10.17 -5.15 -2.17
N GLN A 19 -10.40 -4.24 -3.13
CA GLN A 19 -9.35 -3.61 -3.93
C GLN A 19 -8.28 -3.02 -3.01
N LEU A 20 -7.02 -3.37 -3.28
CA LEU A 20 -5.89 -2.89 -2.51
C LEU A 20 -5.70 -1.39 -2.83
N THR A 21 -5.80 -0.55 -1.81
CA THR A 21 -5.75 0.91 -1.94
C THR A 21 -4.90 1.53 -0.85
N LEU A 22 -4.18 2.60 -1.19
CA LEU A 22 -3.27 3.29 -0.29
C LEU A 22 -3.81 4.68 0.07
N ASP A 23 -3.63 5.07 1.33
CA ASP A 23 -3.84 6.46 1.72
C ASP A 23 -2.72 7.34 1.12
N PRO A 24 -2.98 8.63 0.84
CA PRO A 24 -1.96 9.54 0.33
C PRO A 24 -0.75 9.64 1.29
N LEU A 25 0.45 9.77 0.72
CA LEU A 25 1.64 10.11 1.50
C LEU A 25 1.60 11.59 1.86
N ASP A 26 1.29 11.88 3.11
CA ASP A 26 1.48 13.20 3.69
C ASP A 26 2.67 13.14 4.68
N ASP A 27 3.58 14.11 4.59
CA ASP A 27 4.63 14.39 5.59
C ASP A 27 5.54 13.23 6.03
N VAL A 28 6.17 12.54 5.06
CA VAL A 28 7.23 11.55 5.37
C VAL A 28 8.52 12.27 5.79
N LEU A 29 8.81 12.26 7.09
CA LEU A 29 9.99 12.92 7.68
C LEU A 29 11.21 11.99 7.68
N GLN A 30 12.36 12.54 7.28
CA GLN A 30 13.65 11.85 7.37
C GLN A 30 13.99 11.51 8.83
N CYS A 31 14.52 10.31 9.04
CA CYS A 31 14.97 9.74 10.31
C CYS A 31 13.88 9.57 11.39
N GLU A 32 12.62 9.77 11.02
CA GLU A 32 11.47 9.55 11.91
C GLU A 32 10.80 8.21 11.58
N PRO A 33 10.16 7.56 12.57
CA PRO A 33 9.27 6.43 12.32
C PRO A 33 7.97 6.91 11.66
N THR A 34 7.60 6.32 10.53
CA THR A 34 6.35 6.63 9.82
C THR A 34 5.52 5.36 9.63
N ILE A 35 4.23 5.45 9.96
CA ILE A 35 3.27 4.36 9.71
C ILE A 35 2.66 4.59 8.34
N PHE A 36 2.69 3.56 7.50
CA PHE A 36 1.97 3.53 6.24
C PHE A 36 0.79 2.58 6.38
N SER A 37 -0.39 3.01 5.92
CA SER A 37 -1.62 2.24 5.97
C SER A 37 -2.22 2.05 4.58
N TRP A 38 -2.85 0.90 4.38
CA TRP A 38 -3.65 0.57 3.20
C TRP A 38 -4.96 -0.07 3.60
N ARG A 39 -5.83 -0.26 2.62
CA ARG A 39 -7.11 -0.95 2.75
C ARG A 39 -7.23 -2.02 1.69
N GLY A 40 -7.93 -3.11 2.02
CA GLY A 40 -8.12 -4.24 1.10
C GLY A 40 -6.89 -5.15 0.98
N GLY A 41 -6.95 -6.07 0.02
CA GLY A 41 -5.99 -7.14 -0.21
C GLY A 41 -6.04 -8.29 0.79
N TRP A 42 -5.14 -9.26 0.60
CA TRP A 42 -5.01 -10.45 1.44
C TRP A 42 -3.59 -10.59 2.00
N PRO A 43 -3.42 -10.80 3.32
CA PRO A 43 -2.10 -11.02 3.90
C PRO A 43 -1.53 -12.38 3.45
N PRO A 44 -0.19 -12.54 3.42
CA PRO A 44 0.83 -11.54 3.77
C PRO A 44 0.98 -10.41 2.75
N TYR A 45 1.41 -9.25 3.25
CA TYR A 45 1.71 -8.07 2.45
C TYR A 45 3.22 -7.81 2.40
N ASP A 46 3.75 -7.60 1.21
CA ASP A 46 5.08 -7.06 0.96
C ASP A 46 4.96 -5.53 0.83
N ALA A 47 5.47 -4.81 1.82
CA ALA A 47 5.49 -3.34 1.85
C ALA A 47 6.90 -2.84 1.53
N TYR A 48 7.03 -1.89 0.61
CA TYR A 48 8.34 -1.37 0.22
C TYR A 48 8.29 0.06 -0.36
N ILE A 49 9.43 0.75 -0.26
CA ILE A 49 9.61 2.12 -0.75
C ILE A 49 10.61 2.11 -1.90
N VAL A 50 10.26 2.71 -3.03
CA VAL A 50 11.11 2.84 -4.22
C VAL A 50 11.44 4.31 -4.52
N PRO A 51 12.57 4.61 -5.18
CA PRO A 51 12.90 5.97 -5.58
C PRO A 51 12.00 6.47 -6.71
N GLY A 52 11.55 7.73 -6.60
CA GLY A 52 10.71 8.38 -7.59
C GLY A 52 9.45 7.58 -7.89
N ALA A 53 9.10 7.43 -9.17
CA ALA A 53 8.00 6.59 -9.66
C ALA A 53 8.49 5.27 -10.28
N GLN A 54 9.69 4.81 -9.92
CA GLN A 54 10.32 3.63 -10.55
C GLN A 54 9.93 2.34 -9.82
N LEU A 55 8.77 1.77 -10.15
CA LEU A 55 8.25 0.55 -9.49
C LEU A 55 9.13 -0.69 -9.67
N THR A 56 10.02 -0.71 -10.66
CA THR A 56 10.97 -1.80 -10.93
C THR A 56 12.36 -1.56 -10.33
N ALA A 57 12.59 -0.42 -9.67
CA ALA A 57 13.85 -0.15 -9.00
C ALA A 57 14.01 -1.01 -7.75
N ALA A 58 15.25 -1.21 -7.31
CA ALA A 58 15.51 -1.88 -6.05
C ALA A 58 14.85 -1.09 -4.90
N PRO A 59 14.11 -1.77 -3.99
CA PRO A 59 13.55 -1.14 -2.80
C PRO A 59 14.63 -0.45 -1.96
N MET A 60 14.36 0.79 -1.55
CA MET A 60 15.18 1.51 -0.57
C MET A 60 14.94 0.98 0.84
N LEU A 61 13.68 0.64 1.13
CA LEU A 61 13.21 0.01 2.35
C LEU A 61 12.16 -1.04 1.99
N SER A 62 12.12 -2.15 2.71
CA SER A 62 11.16 -3.23 2.49
C SER A 62 10.88 -3.98 3.79
N GLY A 63 9.69 -4.55 3.90
CA GLY A 63 9.30 -5.41 5.00
C GLY A 63 8.04 -6.21 4.65
N THR A 64 7.72 -7.20 5.48
CA THR A 64 6.52 -8.01 5.31
C THR A 64 5.65 -7.96 6.55
N THR A 65 4.34 -8.02 6.38
CA THR A 65 3.37 -7.95 7.48
C THR A 65 2.07 -8.64 7.13
N ASN A 66 1.35 -9.12 8.14
CA ASN A 66 -0.02 -9.62 7.99
C ASN A 66 -1.07 -8.55 8.35
N SER A 67 -0.62 -7.35 8.73
CA SER A 67 -1.48 -6.22 9.04
C SER A 67 -1.54 -5.26 7.86
N THR A 68 -2.61 -4.46 7.77
CA THR A 68 -2.78 -3.43 6.72
C THR A 68 -2.05 -2.12 7.05
N GLN A 69 -1.06 -2.20 7.94
CA GLN A 69 -0.21 -1.10 8.34
C GLN A 69 1.21 -1.60 8.60
N PHE A 70 2.19 -0.76 8.28
CA PHE A 70 3.60 -1.06 8.52
C PHE A 70 4.36 0.17 8.98
N LEU A 71 5.23 -0.02 9.98
CA LEU A 71 6.10 1.02 10.52
C LEU A 71 7.45 0.97 9.81
N PHE A 72 7.79 2.01 9.06
CA PHE A 72 9.14 2.18 8.52
C PHE A 72 9.92 3.21 9.32
N HIS A 73 11.20 2.94 9.53
CA HIS A 73 12.16 3.97 9.94
C HIS A 73 12.74 4.61 8.67
N ILE A 74 12.45 5.89 8.45
CA ILE A 74 12.78 6.57 7.18
C ILE A 74 14.25 6.97 7.15
N ALA A 75 15.14 6.03 6.84
CA ALA A 75 16.57 6.29 6.62
C ALA A 75 16.86 6.86 5.20
N ILE A 76 16.00 7.75 4.70
CA ILE A 76 16.07 8.33 3.34
C ILE A 76 16.32 9.85 3.47
N PRO A 77 17.34 10.42 2.79
CA PRO A 77 17.63 11.86 2.85
C PRO A 77 16.44 12.72 2.45
N ALA A 78 16.22 13.86 3.10
CA ALA A 78 15.22 14.85 2.72
C ALA A 78 15.43 15.34 1.27
N GLY A 79 14.34 15.68 0.59
CA GLY A 79 14.34 16.04 -0.83
C GLY A 79 14.41 14.85 -1.78
N THR A 80 14.40 13.62 -1.26
CA THR A 80 14.35 12.42 -2.10
C THR A 80 12.91 12.14 -2.49
N GLN A 81 12.65 12.02 -3.79
CA GLN A 81 11.34 11.57 -4.26
C GLN A 81 11.19 10.07 -4.01
N ILE A 82 10.07 9.66 -3.42
CA ILE A 82 9.78 8.27 -3.07
C ILE A 82 8.36 7.89 -3.46
N THR A 83 8.13 6.60 -3.69
CA THR A 83 6.81 5.99 -3.82
C THR A 83 6.71 4.82 -2.88
N PHE A 84 5.61 4.73 -2.14
CA PHE A 84 5.28 3.57 -1.32
C PHE A 84 4.47 2.58 -2.14
N VAL A 85 4.81 1.30 -2.00
CA VAL A 85 4.22 0.21 -2.74
C VAL A 85 3.88 -0.91 -1.76
N VAL A 86 2.68 -1.47 -1.92
CA VAL A 86 2.25 -2.67 -1.20
C VAL A 86 1.84 -3.69 -2.24
N LYS A 87 2.30 -4.92 -2.05
CA LYS A 87 1.87 -6.09 -2.80
C LYS A 87 1.27 -7.10 -1.84
N ASP A 88 0.15 -7.69 -2.21
CA ASP A 88 -0.51 -8.72 -1.41
C ASP A 88 -0.17 -10.15 -1.89
N GLU A 89 -0.64 -11.19 -1.18
CA GLU A 89 -0.38 -12.59 -1.52
C GLU A 89 -0.95 -12.99 -2.89
N SER A 90 -2.07 -12.38 -3.28
CA SER A 90 -2.72 -12.62 -4.58
C SER A 90 -1.93 -12.00 -5.75
N GLY A 91 -0.96 -11.14 -5.45
CA GLY A 91 -0.16 -10.41 -6.41
C GLY A 91 -0.74 -9.06 -6.82
N GLU A 92 -1.82 -8.60 -6.17
CA GLU A 92 -2.35 -7.26 -6.35
C GLU A 92 -1.36 -6.23 -5.79
N VAL A 93 -1.13 -5.15 -6.54
CA VAL A 93 -0.17 -4.10 -6.17
C VAL A 93 -0.90 -2.77 -6.08
N ALA A 94 -0.73 -2.08 -4.95
CA ALA A 94 -1.11 -0.68 -4.79
C ALA A 94 0.12 0.19 -4.64
N THR A 95 0.05 1.38 -5.22
CA THR A 95 1.12 2.38 -5.16
C THR A 95 0.56 3.71 -4.68
N SER A 96 1.31 4.40 -3.83
CA SER A 96 1.01 5.78 -3.49
C SER A 96 1.34 6.71 -4.67
N ARG A 97 0.89 7.96 -4.58
CA ARG A 97 1.50 9.03 -5.37
C ARG A 97 2.97 9.20 -4.94
N ALA A 98 3.83 9.58 -5.88
CA ALA A 98 5.20 9.96 -5.57
C ALA A 98 5.22 11.26 -4.72
N GLY A 99 5.91 11.21 -3.58
CA GLY A 99 6.09 12.32 -2.66
C GLY A 99 7.57 12.59 -2.38
N TYR A 100 7.87 13.67 -1.66
CA TYR A 100 9.24 13.98 -1.24
C TYR A 100 9.39 13.75 0.26
N THR A 101 10.51 13.17 0.66
CA THR A 101 10.91 13.15 2.07
C THR A 101 11.21 14.56 2.56
N GLN A 102 10.76 14.89 3.76
CA GLN A 102 10.95 16.19 4.37
C GLN A 102 11.99 16.12 5.48
N SER A 103 12.64 17.23 5.79
CA SER A 103 13.54 17.30 6.94
C SER A 103 12.72 17.38 8.23
N ALA A 104 13.11 16.63 9.27
CA ALA A 104 12.52 16.72 10.60
C ALA A 104 12.77 18.08 11.29
N LEU A 105 13.66 18.92 10.73
CA LEU A 105 13.81 20.30 11.17
C LEU A 105 12.54 21.08 10.80
N LYS A 106 11.64 21.19 11.77
CA LYS A 106 10.49 22.11 11.78
C LYS A 106 10.92 23.42 11.11
N SER A 107 10.22 23.80 10.04
CA SER A 107 10.36 25.13 9.43
C SER A 107 10.49 26.18 10.53
N PRO A 108 11.57 26.98 10.58
CA PRO A 108 11.57 28.15 11.44
C PRO A 108 10.41 29.02 10.95
N LEU A 109 9.35 29.04 11.75
CA LEU A 109 8.19 29.89 11.56
C LEU A 109 8.69 31.31 11.27
N TYR A 110 8.44 31.80 10.06
CA TYR A 110 8.36 33.22 9.77
C TYR A 110 6.94 33.69 10.10
#